data_AF-A0AAP9HCX1-F1
#
_entry.id   AF-A0AAP9HCX1-F1
#
_cell.length_a   1.000
_cell.length_b   1.000
_cell.length_c   1.000
_cell.angle_alpha   90.00
_cell.angle_beta   90.00
_cell.angle_gamma   90.00
#
_symmetry.space_group_name_H-M   'P 1'
#
loop_
_entity.id
_entity.type
_entity.pdbx_description
1 polymer ?
#
loop_
_entity_poly.entity_id
_entity_poly.type
_entity_poly.pdbx_seq_one_letter_code
_entity_poly.pdbx_strand_id
1 'polypeptide(L)'
;MIDQRKKQVSFFSAFADFFRGFVDFKGYTSITGHWFSVGIIGILFLAIDGVFTYVFYFPFVAIKERLDTGGDIGVPREQSILELRDITFWGLVLLVVLVVLAIPITASFTRRLRDIGFTSISIIMLIILFYTLNFFPIDIITIFYNIIFVFVLMTLKTNLLETDSDSDFIKIFFRSTN
;
A
#
# COMPACT_ATOMS: atom_id res chain seq x y z
N MET A 1 16.35 0.56 -21.89
CA MET A 1 15.79 -0.05 -20.66
C MET A 1 16.93 -0.73 -19.91
N ILE A 2 17.15 -0.41 -18.64
CA ILE A 2 18.21 -1.02 -17.83
C ILE A 2 17.67 -2.33 -17.25
N ASP A 3 18.26 -3.47 -17.64
CA ASP A 3 17.92 -4.79 -17.10
C ASP A 3 18.53 -4.94 -15.70
N GLN A 4 17.72 -4.74 -14.65
CA GLN A 4 18.17 -4.82 -13.26
C GLN A 4 18.14 -6.24 -12.68
N ARG A 5 17.89 -7.29 -13.49
CA ARG A 5 17.71 -8.66 -13.00
C ARG A 5 18.95 -9.29 -12.33
N LYS A 6 20.15 -8.73 -12.53
CA LYS A 6 21.43 -9.29 -12.03
C LYS A 6 22.26 -8.35 -11.15
N LYS A 7 21.74 -7.17 -10.74
CA LYS A 7 22.55 -6.19 -10.02
C LYS A 7 22.61 -6.53 -8.52
N GLN A 8 23.82 -6.50 -7.94
CA GLN A 8 24.02 -6.63 -6.49
C GLN A 8 23.32 -5.44 -5.79
N VAL A 9 22.38 -5.74 -4.91
CA VAL A 9 21.48 -4.74 -4.31
C VAL A 9 22.13 -4.19 -3.04
N SER A 10 22.54 -2.92 -3.05
CA SER A 10 22.95 -2.19 -1.84
C SER A 10 21.78 -1.38 -1.27
N PHE A 11 21.79 -1.06 0.03
CA PHE A 11 20.68 -0.35 0.69
C PHE A 11 20.34 0.97 -0.02
N PHE A 12 21.33 1.83 -0.24
CA PHE A 12 21.11 3.13 -0.85
C PHE A 12 20.73 3.05 -2.33
N SER A 13 21.24 2.05 -3.06
CA SER A 13 20.84 1.85 -4.46
C SER A 13 19.40 1.36 -4.59
N ALA A 14 18.98 0.44 -3.71
CA ALA A 14 17.60 -0.05 -3.66
C ALA A 14 16.62 1.06 -3.29
N PHE A 15 16.97 1.86 -2.28
CA PHE A 15 16.18 2.99 -1.84
C PHE A 15 16.05 4.05 -2.97
N ALA A 16 17.16 4.44 -3.60
CA ALA A 16 17.12 5.39 -4.71
C ALA A 16 16.33 4.85 -5.92
N ASP A 17 16.45 3.55 -6.24
CA ASP A 17 15.70 2.92 -7.33
C ASP A 17 14.20 2.74 -6.99
N PHE A 18 13.86 2.56 -5.71
CA PHE A 18 12.47 2.52 -5.23
C PHE A 18 11.75 3.86 -5.45
N PHE A 19 12.40 4.98 -5.11
CA PHE A 19 11.87 6.33 -5.34
C PHE A 19 12.02 6.81 -6.79
N ARG A 20 13.05 6.40 -7.54
CA ARG A 20 13.11 6.66 -9.00
C ARG A 20 12.04 5.91 -9.76
N GLY A 21 11.80 4.66 -9.39
CA GLY A 21 10.73 3.83 -9.93
C GLY A 21 9.33 4.35 -9.59
N PHE A 22 9.20 5.32 -8.68
CA PHE A 22 7.99 6.10 -8.43
C PHE A 22 7.76 7.20 -9.50
N VAL A 23 8.81 7.86 -10.00
CA VAL A 23 8.69 8.90 -11.03
C VAL A 23 8.56 8.29 -12.42
N ASP A 24 9.34 7.25 -12.72
CA ASP A 24 9.49 6.79 -14.10
C ASP A 24 8.56 5.62 -14.47
N PHE A 25 7.96 4.93 -13.49
CA PHE A 25 7.19 3.67 -13.62
C PHE A 25 7.84 2.58 -14.52
N LYS A 26 9.08 2.80 -14.97
CA LYS A 26 9.83 2.01 -15.96
C LYS A 26 10.99 1.30 -15.28
N GLY A 27 11.39 0.16 -15.84
CA GLY A 27 12.45 -0.70 -15.30
C GLY A 27 11.91 -1.97 -14.65
N TYR A 28 12.65 -3.06 -14.80
CA TYR A 28 12.37 -4.34 -14.15
C TYR A 28 12.85 -4.31 -12.70
N THR A 29 12.08 -4.87 -11.77
CA THR A 29 12.50 -4.99 -10.36
C THR A 29 12.79 -6.46 -10.04
N SER A 30 13.97 -6.76 -9.48
CA SER A 30 14.27 -8.10 -8.98
C SER A 30 13.43 -8.41 -7.74
N ILE A 31 13.08 -9.69 -7.52
CA ILE A 31 12.31 -10.11 -6.34
C ILE A 31 13.01 -9.66 -5.05
N THR A 32 14.32 -9.83 -4.97
CA THR A 32 15.14 -9.39 -3.83
C THR A 32 15.11 -7.87 -3.65
N GLY A 33 15.21 -7.09 -4.73
CA GLY A 33 15.15 -5.63 -4.65
C GLY A 33 13.77 -5.09 -4.24
N HIS A 34 12.70 -5.76 -4.70
CA HIS A 34 11.33 -5.46 -4.29
C HIS A 34 11.16 -5.67 -2.78
N TRP A 35 11.45 -6.88 -2.29
CA TRP A 35 11.28 -7.23 -0.87
C TRP A 35 12.21 -6.47 0.05
N PHE A 36 13.41 -6.10 -0.41
CA PHE A 36 14.29 -5.25 0.38
C PHE A 36 13.70 -3.85 0.58
N SER A 37 13.20 -3.23 -0.49
CA SER A 37 12.69 -1.86 -0.43
C SER A 37 11.32 -1.80 0.23
N VAL A 38 10.40 -2.68 -0.16
CA VAL A 38 9.05 -2.79 0.42
C VAL A 38 9.11 -3.37 1.83
N GLY A 39 10.05 -4.25 2.15
CA GLY A 39 10.21 -4.75 3.51
C GLY A 39 10.54 -3.63 4.49
N ILE A 40 11.53 -2.80 4.17
CA ILE A 40 11.95 -1.71 5.06
C ILE A 40 10.90 -0.59 5.11
N ILE A 41 10.44 -0.12 3.95
CA ILE A 41 9.49 1.00 3.86
C ILE A 41 8.09 0.56 4.27
N GLY A 42 7.71 -0.69 3.99
CA GLY A 42 6.43 -1.27 4.41
C GLY A 42 6.36 -1.51 5.92
N ILE A 43 7.43 -1.98 6.57
CA ILE A 43 7.46 -2.06 8.04
C ILE A 43 7.34 -0.67 8.65
N LEU A 44 8.06 0.33 8.11
CA LEU A 44 7.94 1.71 8.55
C LEU A 44 6.51 2.24 8.34
N PHE A 45 5.91 1.96 7.19
CA PHE A 45 4.52 2.34 6.88
C PHE A 45 3.55 1.73 7.89
N LEU A 46 3.64 0.42 8.16
CA LEU A 46 2.78 -0.27 9.13
C LEU A 46 2.96 0.26 10.56
N ALA A 47 4.19 0.61 10.95
CA ALA A 47 4.45 1.21 12.26
C ALA A 47 3.79 2.60 12.37
N ILE A 48 3.92 3.45 11.35
CA ILE A 48 3.29 4.77 11.31
C ILE A 48 1.76 4.65 11.25
N ASP A 49 1.23 3.69 10.48
CA ASP A 49 -0.19 3.42 10.35
C ASP A 49 -0.80 2.91 11.67
N GLY A 50 -0.07 2.05 12.39
CA GLY A 50 -0.43 1.65 13.75
C GLY A 50 -0.48 2.84 14.71
N VAL A 51 0.53 3.72 14.68
CA VAL A 51 0.51 4.97 15.48
C VAL A 51 -0.67 5.86 15.09
N PHE A 52 -0.93 6.04 13.80
CA PHE A 52 -2.08 6.79 13.31
C PHE A 52 -3.40 6.23 13.86
N THR A 53 -3.58 4.92 13.78
CA THR A 53 -4.79 4.24 14.22
C THR A 53 -5.00 4.36 15.73
N TYR A 54 -3.98 4.06 16.54
CA TYR A 54 -4.11 3.99 17.99
C TYR A 54 -4.00 5.34 18.71
N VAL A 55 -3.19 6.26 18.19
CA VAL A 55 -2.93 7.56 18.83
C VAL A 55 -3.87 8.64 18.30
N PHE A 56 -4.34 8.53 17.06
CA PHE A 56 -5.18 9.57 16.44
C PHE A 56 -6.60 9.10 16.14
N TYR A 57 -6.78 8.01 15.39
CA TYR A 57 -8.11 7.58 14.95
C TYR A 57 -9.01 7.15 16.12
N PHE A 58 -8.55 6.23 16.99
CA PHE A 58 -9.38 5.78 18.12
C PHE A 58 -9.73 6.91 19.09
N PRO A 59 -8.78 7.78 19.51
CA PRO A 59 -9.16 8.88 20.39
C PRO A 59 -10.01 9.94 19.67
N PHE A 60 -9.85 10.15 18.35
CA PHE A 60 -10.76 11.00 17.58
C PHE A 60 -12.21 10.49 17.65
N VAL A 61 -12.42 9.19 17.40
CA VAL A 61 -13.75 8.56 17.49
C VAL A 61 -14.31 8.70 18.91
N ALA A 62 -13.49 8.41 19.93
CA ALA A 62 -13.92 8.52 21.32
C ALA A 62 -14.30 9.96 21.70
N ILE A 63 -13.48 10.97 21.37
CA ILE A 63 -13.80 12.38 21.67
C ILE A 63 -15.08 12.81 20.94
N LYS A 64 -15.26 12.39 19.69
CA LYS A 64 -16.46 12.69 18.92
C LYS A 64 -17.71 12.08 19.57
N GLU A 65 -17.65 10.81 19.97
CA GLU A 65 -18.76 10.13 20.65
C GLU A 65 -19.13 10.84 21.97
N ARG A 66 -18.12 11.30 22.74
CA ARG A 66 -18.31 12.09 23.97
C ARG A 66 -19.01 13.43 23.71
N LEU A 67 -18.69 14.08 22.59
CA LEU A 67 -19.34 15.33 22.19
C LEU A 67 -20.79 15.11 21.73
N ASP A 68 -21.03 14.04 20.97
CA ASP A 68 -22.34 13.69 20.42
C ASP A 68 -23.33 13.21 21.50
N THR A 69 -22.85 12.53 22.55
CA THR A 69 -23.67 12.04 23.68
C THR A 69 -24.03 13.10 24.72
N GLY A 70 -23.48 14.32 24.61
CA GLY A 70 -23.86 15.43 25.48
C GLY A 70 -23.27 15.36 26.90
N GLY A 71 -21.96 15.50 27.02
CA GLY A 71 -21.31 16.19 28.15
C GLY A 71 -21.37 15.60 29.57
N ASP A 72 -21.96 14.42 29.79
CA ASP A 72 -22.21 13.88 31.15
C ASP A 72 -21.01 13.14 31.80
N ILE A 73 -19.79 13.34 31.27
CA ILE A 73 -18.59 12.56 31.59
C ILE A 73 -17.50 13.36 32.34
N GLY A 74 -17.87 14.51 32.92
CA GLY A 74 -16.99 15.29 33.78
C GLY A 74 -15.85 16.04 33.07
N VAL A 75 -15.85 16.10 31.74
CA VAL A 75 -14.91 16.89 30.93
C VAL A 75 -15.65 18.08 30.31
N PRO A 76 -15.17 19.32 30.48
CA PRO A 76 -15.78 20.50 29.86
C PRO A 76 -15.84 20.37 28.33
N ARG A 77 -16.98 20.73 27.73
CA ARG A 77 -17.18 20.69 26.27
C ARG A 77 -16.14 21.48 25.49
N GLU A 78 -15.76 22.65 25.99
CA GLU A 78 -14.70 23.51 25.44
C GLU A 78 -13.36 22.76 25.34
N GLN A 79 -13.02 21.98 26.37
CA GLN A 79 -11.79 21.18 26.39
C GLN A 79 -11.85 20.06 25.35
N SER A 80 -12.98 19.36 25.23
CA SER A 80 -13.15 18.31 24.21
C SER A 80 -13.08 18.87 22.78
N ILE A 81 -13.56 20.09 22.53
CA ILE A 81 -13.44 20.75 21.22
C ILE A 81 -11.98 21.07 20.90
N LEU A 82 -11.21 21.58 21.87
CA LEU A 82 -9.79 21.85 21.70
C LEU A 82 -8.99 20.56 21.43
N GLU A 83 -9.24 19.50 22.21
CA GLU A 83 -8.64 18.19 22.01
C GLU A 83 -8.98 17.61 20.63
N LEU A 84 -10.25 17.73 20.19
CA LEU A 84 -10.67 17.28 18.87
C LEU A 84 -9.98 18.06 17.75
N ARG A 85 -9.80 19.38 17.91
CA ARG A 85 -9.09 20.20 16.92
C ARG A 85 -7.64 19.77 16.79
N ASP A 86 -6.95 19.61 17.91
CA ASP A 86 -5.52 19.28 17.92
C ASP A 86 -5.27 17.88 17.38
N ILE A 87 -6.08 16.89 17.77
CA ILE A 87 -5.95 15.52 17.24
C ILE A 87 -6.29 15.45 15.76
N THR A 88 -7.27 16.22 15.29
CA THR A 88 -7.62 16.29 13.87
C THR A 88 -6.49 16.91 13.06
N PHE A 89 -5.91 18.02 13.54
CA PHE A 89 -4.81 18.68 12.84
C PHE A 89 -3.59 17.77 12.71
N TRP A 90 -3.12 17.19 13.82
CA TRP A 90 -1.96 16.29 13.79
C TRP A 90 -2.25 14.97 13.07
N GLY A 91 -3.48 14.46 13.19
CA GLY A 91 -3.96 13.31 12.43
C GLY A 91 -3.88 13.56 10.93
N LEU A 92 -4.34 14.73 10.44
CA LEU A 92 -4.25 15.10 9.02
C LEU A 92 -2.79 15.19 8.55
N VAL A 93 -1.90 15.77 9.36
CA VAL A 93 -0.46 15.82 9.03
C VAL A 93 0.10 14.40 8.87
N LEU A 94 -0.21 13.50 9.80
CA LEU A 94 0.26 12.12 9.75
C LEU A 94 -0.37 11.34 8.57
N LEU A 95 -1.63 11.62 8.24
CA LEU A 95 -2.30 11.05 7.07
C LEU A 95 -1.59 11.45 5.77
N VAL A 96 -1.14 12.71 5.64
CA VAL A 96 -0.36 13.15 4.48
C VAL A 96 0.95 12.35 4.38
N VAL A 97 1.63 12.12 5.50
CA VAL A 97 2.86 11.30 5.53
C VAL A 97 2.57 9.87 5.08
N LEU A 98 1.49 9.26 5.55
CA LEU A 98 1.05 7.92 5.12
C LEU A 98 0.78 7.89 3.62
N VAL A 99 0.06 8.87 3.06
CA VAL A 99 -0.19 8.95 1.62
C VAL A 99 1.13 9.04 0.84
N VAL A 100 2.06 9.90 1.27
CA VAL A 100 3.37 10.05 0.61
C VAL A 100 4.16 8.74 0.61
N LEU A 101 4.10 7.96 1.70
CA LEU A 101 4.75 6.65 1.79
C LEU A 101 4.01 5.54 1.03
N ALA A 102 2.69 5.64 0.92
CA ALA A 102 1.87 4.68 0.20
C ALA A 102 2.19 4.67 -1.30
N ILE A 103 2.33 5.85 -1.93
CA ILE A 103 2.52 5.94 -3.39
C ILE A 103 3.73 5.14 -3.91
N PRO A 104 4.95 5.25 -3.33
CA PRO A 104 6.08 4.48 -3.84
C PRO A 104 5.94 2.96 -3.55
N ILE A 105 5.21 2.56 -2.51
CA ILE A 105 4.82 1.16 -2.27
C ILE A 105 3.89 0.68 -3.39
N THR A 106 2.84 1.45 -3.73
CA THR A 106 1.92 1.14 -4.84
C THR A 106 2.64 1.03 -6.17
N ALA A 107 3.58 1.95 -6.44
CA ALA A 107 4.38 1.92 -7.65
C ALA A 107 5.24 0.64 -7.72
N SER A 108 5.77 0.19 -6.59
CA SER A 108 6.51 -1.07 -6.49
C SER A 108 5.62 -2.29 -6.77
N PHE A 109 4.42 -2.34 -6.21
CA PHE A 109 3.43 -3.39 -6.50
C PHE A 109 3.05 -3.42 -7.98
N THR A 110 2.77 -2.26 -8.56
CA THR A 110 2.43 -2.12 -9.99
C THR A 110 3.55 -2.66 -10.88
N ARG A 111 4.81 -2.30 -10.60
CA ARG A 111 5.97 -2.81 -11.34
C ARG A 111 6.09 -4.33 -11.23
N ARG A 112 5.93 -4.88 -10.03
CA ARG A 112 6.05 -6.32 -9.81
C ARG A 112 4.94 -7.11 -10.50
N LEU A 113 3.68 -6.67 -10.40
CA LEU A 113 2.56 -7.29 -11.10
C LEU A 113 2.75 -7.27 -12.63
N ARG A 114 3.23 -6.16 -13.17
CA ARG A 114 3.60 -6.08 -14.60
C ARG A 114 4.71 -7.06 -14.95
N ASP A 115 5.75 -7.15 -14.12
CA ASP A 115 6.88 -8.04 -14.36
C ASP A 115 6.47 -9.53 -14.27
N ILE A 116 5.43 -9.88 -13.51
CA ILE A 116 4.90 -11.24 -13.40
C ILE A 116 4.14 -11.67 -14.65
N GLY A 117 3.57 -10.73 -15.39
CA GLY A 117 2.80 -11.00 -16.62
C GLY A 117 1.36 -10.48 -16.60
N PHE A 118 0.95 -9.67 -15.62
CA PHE A 118 -0.38 -9.04 -15.65
C PHE A 118 -0.46 -7.91 -16.68
N THR A 119 -1.65 -7.72 -17.25
CA THR A 119 -1.97 -6.54 -18.08
C THR A 119 -2.19 -5.29 -17.23
N SER A 120 -2.14 -4.11 -17.84
CA SER A 120 -2.45 -2.84 -17.16
C SER A 120 -3.84 -2.82 -16.53
N ILE A 121 -4.84 -3.41 -17.20
CA ILE A 121 -6.22 -3.45 -16.71
C ILE A 121 -6.30 -4.28 -15.42
N SER A 122 -5.68 -5.46 -15.39
CA SER A 122 -5.67 -6.29 -14.19
C SER A 122 -4.87 -5.69 -13.04
N ILE A 123 -3.77 -5.01 -13.34
CA ILE A 123 -3.02 -4.29 -12.30
C ILE A 123 -3.91 -3.22 -11.65
N ILE A 124 -4.63 -2.42 -12.45
CA ILE A 124 -5.55 -1.40 -11.94
C ILE A 124 -6.63 -2.04 -11.08
N MET A 125 -7.27 -3.12 -11.55
CA MET A 125 -8.31 -3.82 -10.79
C MET A 125 -7.79 -4.35 -9.45
N LEU A 126 -6.61 -4.99 -9.44
CA LEU A 126 -6.03 -5.54 -8.22
C LEU A 126 -5.62 -4.45 -7.23
N ILE A 127 -5.06 -3.32 -7.70
CA ILE A 127 -4.68 -2.20 -6.82
C ILE A 127 -5.91 -1.52 -6.22
N ILE A 128 -6.97 -1.30 -7.00
CA ILE A 128 -8.24 -0.75 -6.49
C ILE A 128 -8.83 -1.70 -5.46
N LEU A 129 -8.86 -3.00 -5.73
CA LEU A 129 -9.35 -4.01 -4.81
C LEU A 129 -8.54 -4.03 -3.50
N PHE A 130 -7.21 -3.95 -3.59
CA PHE A 130 -6.32 -3.86 -2.43
C PHE A 130 -6.69 -2.69 -1.52
N TYR A 131 -6.82 -1.46 -2.06
CA TYR A 131 -7.18 -0.31 -1.23
C TYR A 131 -8.62 -0.36 -0.71
N THR A 132 -9.55 -0.86 -1.52
CA THR A 132 -10.95 -1.00 -1.14
C THR A 132 -11.07 -1.93 0.07
N LEU A 133 -10.45 -3.11 0.01
CA LEU A 133 -10.50 -4.08 1.10
C LEU A 133 -9.78 -3.58 2.37
N ASN A 134 -8.68 -2.83 2.23
CA ASN A 134 -7.99 -2.25 3.38
C ASN A 134 -8.73 -1.03 3.98
N PHE A 135 -9.68 -0.43 3.25
CA PHE A 135 -10.52 0.64 3.77
C PHE A 135 -11.75 0.12 4.53
N PHE A 136 -12.28 -1.05 4.14
CA PHE A 136 -13.44 -1.64 4.81
C PHE A 136 -13.03 -2.57 5.97
N PRO A 137 -13.78 -2.57 7.09
CA PRO A 137 -13.51 -3.39 8.26
C PRO A 137 -13.98 -4.85 8.07
N ILE A 138 -13.45 -5.53 7.05
CA ILE A 138 -13.72 -6.96 6.78
C ILE A 138 -12.45 -7.75 7.09
N ASP A 139 -12.12 -7.84 8.38
CA ASP A 139 -10.80 -8.20 8.87
C ASP A 139 -10.27 -9.52 8.27
N ILE A 140 -11.07 -10.58 8.26
CA ILE A 140 -10.61 -11.90 7.80
C ILE A 140 -10.31 -11.90 6.29
N ILE A 141 -11.23 -11.40 5.46
CA ILE A 141 -11.07 -11.41 4.00
C ILE A 141 -9.91 -10.51 3.61
N THR A 142 -9.81 -9.32 4.23
CA THR A 142 -8.72 -8.38 3.99
C THR A 142 -7.37 -8.97 4.36
N ILE A 143 -7.25 -9.70 5.48
CA ILE A 143 -6.02 -10.39 5.87
C ILE A 143 -5.62 -11.45 4.82
N PHE A 144 -6.54 -12.34 4.44
CA PHE A 144 -6.24 -13.36 3.43
C PHE A 144 -5.86 -12.75 2.09
N TYR A 145 -6.58 -11.72 1.65
CA TYR A 145 -6.27 -11.00 0.42
C TYR A 145 -4.89 -10.36 0.48
N ASN A 146 -4.55 -9.68 1.57
CA ASN A 146 -3.23 -9.06 1.75
C ASN A 146 -2.11 -10.10 1.73
N ILE A 147 -2.32 -11.28 2.32
CA ILE A 147 -1.34 -12.38 2.25
C ILE A 147 -1.15 -12.82 0.79
N ILE A 148 -2.24 -13.08 0.07
CA ILE A 148 -2.17 -13.51 -1.34
C ILE A 148 -1.52 -12.41 -2.21
N PHE A 149 -1.98 -11.18 -2.05
CA PHE A 149 -1.53 -10.06 -2.87
C PHE A 149 -0.08 -9.68 -2.58
N VAL A 150 0.29 -9.48 -1.32
CA VAL A 150 1.62 -9.00 -0.95
C VAL A 150 2.63 -10.14 -0.93
N PHE A 151 2.31 -11.31 -0.38
CA PHE A 151 3.29 -12.40 -0.27
C PHE A 151 3.30 -13.33 -1.48
N VAL A 152 2.15 -13.81 -1.92
CA VAL A 152 2.09 -14.81 -3.00
C VAL A 152 2.43 -14.15 -4.33
N LEU A 153 1.66 -13.13 -4.74
CA LEU A 153 1.85 -12.50 -6.05
C LEU A 153 3.22 -11.86 -6.17
N MET A 154 3.67 -11.05 -5.20
CA MET A 154 4.93 -10.32 -5.33
C MET A 154 6.18 -11.22 -5.35
N THR A 155 6.05 -12.49 -4.93
CA THR A 155 7.14 -13.48 -4.95
C THR A 155 7.17 -14.30 -6.24
N LEU A 156 6.14 -14.20 -7.10
CA LEU A 156 6.11 -14.94 -8.36
C LEU A 156 7.25 -14.52 -9.29
N LYS A 157 7.77 -15.53 -10.02
CA LYS A 157 8.80 -15.34 -11.03
C LYS A 157 8.31 -14.39 -12.13
N THR A 158 9.25 -13.64 -12.70
CA THR A 158 8.97 -12.77 -13.85
C THR A 158 8.44 -13.61 -15.02
N ASN A 159 7.42 -13.09 -15.71
CA ASN A 159 6.71 -13.71 -16.83
C ASN A 159 6.03 -15.05 -16.52
N LEU A 160 5.85 -15.42 -15.23
CA LEU A 160 5.22 -16.69 -14.87
C LEU A 160 3.75 -16.78 -15.30
N LEU A 161 3.05 -15.65 -15.32
CA LEU A 161 1.62 -15.59 -15.66
C LEU A 161 1.38 -15.13 -17.09
N GLU A 162 2.40 -15.14 -17.96
CA GLU A 162 2.16 -14.96 -19.39
C GLU A 162 1.38 -16.17 -19.94
N THR A 163 0.55 -15.92 -20.94
CA THR A 163 -0.37 -16.94 -21.49
C THR A 163 -0.20 -17.07 -23.00
N ASP A 164 -0.26 -18.30 -23.51
CA ASP A 164 -0.37 -18.65 -24.92
C ASP A 164 -1.83 -18.91 -25.35
N SER A 165 -2.79 -18.67 -24.44
CA SER A 165 -4.20 -18.94 -24.72
C SER A 165 -4.75 -17.99 -25.79
N ASP A 166 -5.54 -18.53 -26.71
CA ASP A 166 -6.28 -17.76 -27.70
C ASP A 166 -7.50 -17.02 -27.13
N SER A 167 -7.89 -17.28 -25.89
CA SER A 167 -9.06 -16.67 -25.26
C SER A 167 -8.86 -15.17 -25.00
N ASP A 168 -9.71 -14.34 -25.62
CA ASP A 168 -9.74 -12.89 -25.39
C ASP A 168 -9.97 -12.55 -23.92
N PHE A 169 -10.76 -13.36 -23.19
CA PHE A 169 -10.99 -13.17 -21.77
C PHE A 169 -9.70 -13.32 -20.95
N ILE A 170 -8.88 -14.33 -21.25
CA ILE A 170 -7.62 -14.56 -20.52
C ILE A 170 -6.62 -13.45 -20.85
N LYS A 171 -6.62 -12.95 -22.10
CA LYS A 171 -5.78 -11.82 -22.55
C LYS A 171 -6.16 -10.48 -21.91
N ILE A 172 -7.36 -10.35 -21.32
CA ILE A 172 -7.68 -9.19 -20.46
C ILE A 172 -6.81 -9.23 -19.21
N PHE A 173 -6.53 -10.41 -18.66
CA PHE A 173 -5.84 -10.55 -17.37
C PHE A 173 -4.34 -10.73 -17.48
N PHE A 174 -3.91 -11.50 -18.46
CA PHE A 174 -2.55 -11.96 -18.61
C PHE A 174 -1.97 -11.53 -19.96
N ARG A 175 -0.68 -11.16 -19.96
CA ARG A 175 0.03 -10.77 -21.16
C ARG A 175 0.28 -12.00 -22.04
N SER A 176 0.09 -11.84 -23.35
CA SER A 176 0.42 -12.89 -24.31
C SER A 176 1.92 -13.17 -24.28
N THR A 177 2.31 -14.44 -24.22
CA THR A 177 3.64 -14.88 -24.65
C THR A 177 3.75 -14.59 -26.15
N ASN A 178 4.76 -13.80 -26.54
CA ASN A 178 5.13 -13.64 -27.95
C ASN A 178 6.03 -14.79 -28.40
#